data_AF-G4YQ50-F1
#
_entry.id   AF-G4YQ50-F1
#
_cell.length_a   1.000
_cell.length_b   1.000
_cell.length_c   1.000
_cell.angle_alpha   90.00
_cell.angle_beta   90.00
_cell.angle_gamma   90.00
#
_symmetry.space_group_name_H-M   'P 1'
#
loop_
_entity.id
_entity.type
_entity.pdbx_description
1 polymer ?
#
loop_
_entity_poly.entity_id
_entity_poly.type
_entity_poly.pdbx_seq_one_letter_code
_entity_poly.pdbx_strand_id
1 'polypeptide(L)'
;MQRRLVPVQPWEVLEAANELHHMIHGNLRSVKDPTTSCYNRFVDRHPELSLRASEPLSRARNEVNGAAMGALFYELTKLVIEHDIDSSRVWNMDETSFVSKHQSSSVLAVRGSSNVWSKA
;
A
#
# COMPACT_ATOMS: atom_id res chain seq x y z
N MET A 1 7.00 4.33 0.93
CA MET A 1 6.24 3.17 0.40
C MET A 1 4.79 3.18 0.86
N GLN A 2 4.47 3.13 2.16
CA GLN A 2 3.07 3.31 2.64
C GLN A 2 2.44 4.68 2.35
N ARG A 3 3.25 5.76 2.26
CA ARG A 3 2.78 7.10 1.86
C ARG A 3 2.18 7.15 0.45
N ARG A 4 2.36 6.11 -0.36
CA ARG A 4 1.74 5.96 -1.68
C ARG A 4 0.43 5.15 -1.65
N LEU A 5 -0.07 4.80 -0.46
CA LEU A 5 -1.28 3.98 -0.26
C LEU A 5 -1.21 2.57 -0.90
N VAL A 6 -0.01 2.08 -1.19
CA VAL A 6 0.20 0.74 -1.74
C VAL A 6 0.70 -0.19 -0.62
N PRO A 7 0.18 -1.43 -0.49
CA PRO A 7 0.72 -2.44 0.40
C PRO A 7 2.21 -2.65 0.15
N VAL A 8 3.00 -2.82 1.22
CA VAL A 8 4.44 -3.04 1.14
C VAL A 8 4.75 -4.50 1.42
N GLN A 9 5.38 -5.17 0.48
CA GLN A 9 5.76 -6.57 0.61
C GLN A 9 7.08 -6.73 1.36
N PRO A 10 7.31 -7.84 2.08
CA PRO A 10 8.60 -8.11 2.71
C PRO A 10 9.78 -8.05 1.74
N TRP A 11 9.61 -8.52 0.50
CA TRP A 11 10.66 -8.48 -0.51
C TRP A 11 10.95 -7.05 -1.01
N GLU A 12 9.96 -6.15 -1.05
CA GLU A 12 10.17 -4.73 -1.43
C GLU A 12 10.97 -3.99 -0.35
N VAL A 13 10.80 -4.38 0.91
CA VAL A 13 11.64 -3.85 2.01
C VAL A 13 13.08 -4.33 1.86
N LEU A 14 13.29 -5.61 1.51
CA LEU A 14 14.62 -6.16 1.27
C LEU A 14 15.28 -5.54 0.03
N GLU A 15 14.55 -5.38 -1.07
CA GLU A 15 15.04 -4.76 -2.29
C GLU A 15 15.50 -3.32 -2.03
N ALA A 16 14.67 -2.50 -1.38
CA ALA A 16 15.06 -1.14 -1.03
C ALA A 16 16.21 -1.09 -0.02
N ALA A 17 16.30 -2.05 0.90
CA ALA A 17 17.44 -2.16 1.81
C ALA A 17 18.73 -2.48 1.03
N ASN A 18 18.67 -3.36 0.04
CA ASN A 18 19.80 -3.69 -0.83
C ASN A 18 20.21 -2.50 -1.69
N GLU A 19 19.27 -1.78 -2.29
CA GLU A 19 19.54 -0.54 -3.04
C GLU A 19 20.28 0.49 -2.18
N LEU A 20 19.76 0.78 -0.99
CA LEU A 20 20.40 1.71 -0.05
C LEU A 20 21.79 1.21 0.39
N HIS A 21 21.92 -0.09 0.63
CA HIS A 21 23.18 -0.71 1.01
C HIS A 21 24.24 -0.55 -0.08
N HIS A 22 23.88 -0.79 -1.35
CA HIS A 22 24.77 -0.61 -2.49
C HIS A 22 25.10 0.86 -2.76
N MET A 23 24.17 1.78 -2.52
CA MET A 23 24.45 3.22 -2.62
C MET A 23 25.51 3.67 -1.61
N ILE A 24 25.47 3.15 -0.38
CA ILE A 24 26.41 3.54 0.68
C ILE A 24 27.76 2.85 0.54
N HIS A 25 27.77 1.56 0.20
CA HIS A 25 28.98 0.72 0.24
C HIS A 25 29.57 0.39 -1.13
N GLY A 26 28.89 0.77 -2.22
CA GLY A 26 29.23 0.36 -3.58
C GLY A 26 28.76 -1.06 -3.91
N ASN A 27 28.65 -1.35 -5.21
CA ASN A 27 28.27 -2.68 -5.70
C ASN A 27 29.50 -3.58 -5.84
N LEU A 28 30.09 -3.96 -4.70
CA LEU A 28 31.27 -4.82 -4.64
C LEU A 28 30.86 -6.22 -4.20
N ARG A 29 31.37 -7.26 -4.86
CA ARG A 29 31.11 -8.68 -4.53
C ARG A 29 31.43 -9.09 -3.08
N SER A 30 32.21 -8.28 -2.36
CA SER A 30 32.58 -8.50 -0.95
C SER A 30 31.53 -7.97 0.03
N VAL A 31 30.60 -7.14 -0.41
CA VAL A 31 29.54 -6.54 0.39
C VAL A 31 28.35 -7.51 0.36
N LYS A 32 28.00 -8.08 1.52
CA LYS A 32 26.91 -9.06 1.61
C LYS A 32 25.57 -8.36 1.72
N ASP A 33 24.66 -8.70 0.83
CA ASP A 33 23.31 -8.15 0.85
C ASP A 33 22.57 -8.45 2.15
N PRO A 34 21.80 -7.48 2.66
CA PRO A 34 20.77 -7.73 3.67
C PRO A 34 19.93 -8.96 3.34
N THR A 35 19.81 -9.85 4.32
CA THR A 35 19.03 -11.10 4.20
C THR A 35 17.73 -11.00 5.00
N THR A 36 16.89 -12.04 4.93
CA THR A 36 15.68 -12.18 5.75
C THR A 36 15.93 -11.99 7.25
N SER A 37 17.13 -12.32 7.75
CA SER A 37 17.49 -12.07 9.16
C SER A 37 17.54 -10.58 9.48
N CYS A 38 18.06 -9.75 8.57
CA CYS A 38 18.05 -8.30 8.71
C CYS A 38 16.62 -7.74 8.67
N TYR A 39 15.76 -8.29 7.82
CA TYR A 39 14.34 -7.94 7.78
C TYR A 39 13.63 -8.27 9.10
N ASN A 40 13.81 -9.47 9.66
CA ASN A 40 13.19 -9.83 10.93
C ASN A 40 13.63 -8.90 12.07
N ARG A 41 14.93 -8.60 12.16
CA ARG A 41 15.46 -7.62 13.14
C ARG A 41 14.97 -6.20 12.89
N PHE A 42 14.62 -5.85 11.66
CA PHE A 42 13.99 -4.56 11.36
C PHE A 42 12.57 -4.54 11.91
N VAL A 43 11.76 -5.55 11.62
CA VAL A 43 10.39 -5.67 12.15
C VAL A 43 10.38 -5.69 13.68
N ASP A 44 11.31 -6.41 14.33
CA ASP A 44 11.42 -6.47 15.79
C ASP A 44 11.72 -5.11 16.42
N ARG A 45 12.50 -4.25 15.74
CA ARG A 45 12.85 -2.90 16.22
C ARG A 45 11.77 -1.86 15.96
N HIS A 46 10.80 -2.18 15.10
CA HIS A 46 9.71 -1.30 14.71
C HIS A 46 8.37 -1.91 15.12
N PRO A 47 8.05 -1.95 16.43
CA PRO A 47 6.83 -2.56 16.94
C PRO A 47 5.56 -1.87 16.42
N GLU A 48 5.65 -0.66 15.89
CA GLU A 48 4.57 0.02 15.16
C GLU A 48 4.21 -0.67 13.84
N LEU A 49 5.08 -1.54 13.32
CA LEU A 49 4.84 -2.34 12.13
C LEU A 49 4.39 -3.75 12.52
N SER A 50 3.62 -4.37 11.63
CA SER A 50 3.27 -5.79 11.74
C SER A 50 3.11 -6.41 10.36
N LEU A 51 3.52 -7.67 10.25
CA LEU A 51 3.18 -8.50 9.11
C LEU A 51 1.71 -8.90 9.24
N ARG A 52 0.89 -8.56 8.27
CA ARG A 52 -0.54 -8.86 8.25
C ARG A 52 -0.88 -9.74 7.07
N ALA A 53 -1.81 -10.67 7.29
CA ALA A 53 -2.42 -11.41 6.19
C ALA A 53 -3.02 -10.42 5.21
N SER A 54 -2.69 -10.59 3.93
CA SER A 54 -3.19 -9.70 2.91
C SER A 54 -4.64 -10.04 2.62
N GLU A 55 -5.52 -9.02 2.62
CA GLU A 55 -6.93 -9.23 2.37
C GLU A 55 -7.27 -9.01 0.90
N PRO A 56 -7.89 -9.99 0.22
CA PRO A 56 -8.25 -9.84 -1.18
C PRO A 56 -9.27 -8.72 -1.37
N LEU A 57 -8.97 -7.79 -2.27
CA LEU A 57 -9.82 -6.64 -2.59
C LEU A 57 -11.21 -7.05 -3.09
N SER A 58 -11.35 -8.26 -3.66
CA SER A 58 -12.64 -8.83 -4.05
C SER A 58 -13.60 -8.97 -2.86
N ARG A 59 -13.07 -9.33 -1.68
CA ARG A 59 -13.88 -9.47 -0.47
C ARG A 59 -14.42 -8.11 -0.01
N ALA A 60 -13.56 -7.10 0.12
CA ALA A 60 -13.99 -5.75 0.49
C ALA A 60 -15.00 -5.15 -0.50
N ARG A 61 -14.82 -5.39 -1.81
CA ARG A 61 -15.78 -4.96 -2.85
C ARG A 61 -17.15 -5.63 -2.70
N ASN A 62 -17.17 -6.90 -2.32
CA ASN A 62 -18.42 -7.64 -2.11
C ASN A 62 -19.13 -7.26 -0.81
N GLU A 63 -18.47 -6.56 0.11
CA GLU A 63 -19.06 -6.06 1.37
C GLU A 63 -19.76 -4.70 1.22
N VAL A 64 -19.68 -4.07 0.03
CA VAL A 64 -20.36 -2.81 -0.28
C VAL A 64 -21.88 -3.02 -0.32
N ASN A 65 -22.61 -2.28 0.52
CA ASN A 65 -24.07 -2.33 0.60
C ASN A 65 -24.72 -1.00 0.18
N GLY A 66 -26.05 -0.99 0.03
CA GLY A 66 -26.79 0.19 -0.43
C GLY A 66 -26.62 1.42 0.47
N ALA A 67 -26.45 1.23 1.78
CA ALA A 67 -26.21 2.34 2.71
C ALA A 67 -24.84 2.98 2.49
N ALA A 68 -23.80 2.16 2.28
CA ALA A 68 -22.46 2.63 1.95
C ALA A 68 -22.45 3.41 0.61
N MET A 69 -23.18 2.92 -0.40
CA MET A 69 -23.35 3.64 -1.67
C MET A 69 -24.08 4.97 -1.47
N GLY A 70 -25.15 5.00 -0.67
CA GLY A 70 -25.88 6.23 -0.35
C GLY A 70 -24.98 7.27 0.33
N ALA A 71 -24.16 6.85 1.30
CA ALA A 71 -23.20 7.72 1.97
C ALA A 71 -22.16 8.29 1.00
N LEU A 72 -21.62 7.47 0.09
CA LEU A 72 -20.67 7.91 -0.93
C LEU A 72 -21.28 9.00 -1.83
N PHE A 73 -22.48 8.77 -2.39
CA PHE A 73 -23.13 9.76 -3.25
C PHE A 73 -23.46 11.05 -2.49
N TYR A 74 -23.88 10.93 -1.23
CA TYR A 74 -24.12 12.09 -0.37
C TYR A 74 -22.86 12.91 -0.15
N GLU A 75 -21.73 12.28 0.21
CA GLU A 75 -20.45 12.96 0.40
C GLU A 75 -19.92 13.60 -0.87
N LEU A 76 -19.99 12.91 -2.02
CA LEU A 76 -19.59 13.46 -3.31
C LEU A 76 -20.44 14.68 -3.69
N THR A 77 -21.76 14.58 -3.54
CA THR A 77 -22.67 15.69 -3.84
C THR A 77 -22.40 16.88 -2.93
N LYS A 78 -22.20 16.63 -1.63
CA LYS A 78 -21.85 17.66 -0.66
C LYS A 78 -20.56 18.39 -1.06
N LEU A 79 -19.50 17.65 -1.40
CA LEU A 79 -18.22 18.23 -1.82
C LEU A 79 -18.35 19.05 -3.11
N VAL A 80 -19.13 18.57 -4.08
CA VAL A 80 -19.38 19.30 -5.33
C VAL A 80 -20.04 20.65 -5.06
N ILE A 81 -21.03 20.68 -4.17
CA ILE A 81 -21.75 21.91 -3.80
C ILE A 81 -20.85 22.84 -2.97
N GLU A 82 -20.18 22.33 -1.93
CA GLU A 82 -19.37 23.14 -1.01
C GLU A 82 -18.14 23.77 -1.67
N HIS A 83 -17.59 23.12 -2.70
CA HIS A 83 -16.37 23.55 -3.38
C HIS A 83 -16.58 24.08 -4.79
N ASP A 84 -17.83 24.24 -5.23
CA ASP A 84 -18.19 24.70 -6.57
C ASP A 84 -17.40 23.94 -7.66
N ILE A 85 -17.45 22.60 -7.57
CA ILE A 85 -16.72 21.72 -8.50
C ILE A 85 -17.55 21.62 -9.77
N ASP A 86 -17.13 22.34 -10.79
CA ASP A 86 -17.66 22.22 -12.14
C ASP A 86 -16.97 21.08 -12.92
N SER A 87 -17.50 20.75 -14.11
CA SER A 87 -17.01 19.65 -14.94
C SER A 87 -15.56 19.80 -15.43
N SER A 88 -15.02 21.01 -15.52
CA SER A 88 -13.61 21.25 -15.88
C SER A 88 -12.62 20.81 -14.79
N ARG A 89 -13.12 20.62 -13.57
CA ARG A 89 -12.35 20.20 -12.39
C ARG A 89 -12.54 18.71 -12.07
N VAL A 90 -13.32 18.00 -12.87
CA VAL A 90 -13.54 16.54 -12.73
C VAL A 90 -12.68 15.83 -13.77
N TRP A 91 -11.61 15.21 -13.30
CA TRP A 91 -10.74 14.38 -14.12
C TRP A 91 -11.08 12.91 -13.93
N ASN A 92 -11.16 12.16 -15.03
CA ASN A 92 -11.26 10.71 -14.97
C ASN A 92 -9.90 10.16 -14.50
N MET A 93 -9.91 9.34 -13.44
CA MET A 93 -8.71 8.74 -12.85
C MET A 93 -8.64 7.24 -13.13
N ASP A 94 -9.14 6.80 -14.28
CA ASP A 94 -9.07 5.41 -14.75
C ASP A 94 -7.78 5.11 -15.54
N GLU A 95 -7.14 6.12 -16.15
CA GLU A 95 -5.91 5.96 -16.95
C GLU A 95 -4.64 5.69 -16.12
N THR A 96 -4.69 5.84 -14.80
CA THR A 96 -3.58 5.36 -13.95
C THR A 96 -3.86 3.93 -13.53
N SER A 97 -3.55 2.99 -14.41
CA SER A 97 -3.51 1.57 -14.06
C SER A 97 -2.63 1.41 -12.83
N PHE A 98 -3.24 1.14 -11.66
CA PHE A 98 -2.50 0.72 -10.48
C PHE A 98 -1.67 -0.48 -10.92
N VAL A 99 -0.35 -0.34 -10.91
CA VAL A 99 0.58 -1.43 -11.22
C VAL A 99 0.16 -2.61 -10.38
N SER A 100 -0.37 -3.64 -11.04
CA SER A 100 -0.91 -4.82 -10.40
C SER A 100 0.25 -5.65 -9.87
N LYS A 101 0.76 -5.31 -8.69
CA LYS A 101 1.76 -6.14 -8.03
C LYS A 101 1.10 -7.39 -7.45
N HIS A 102 1.87 -8.46 -7.49
CA HIS A 102 1.49 -9.85 -7.27
C HIS A 102 0.65 -10.11 -6.02
N GLN A 103 -0.14 -11.18 -6.09
CA GLN A 103 -0.82 -11.79 -4.94
C GLN A 103 0.21 -12.23 -3.91
N SER A 104 0.35 -11.45 -2.84
CA SER A 104 1.09 -11.84 -1.65
C SER A 104 0.14 -12.34 -0.58
N SER A 105 0.53 -13.39 0.14
CA SER A 105 -0.22 -13.84 1.32
C SER A 105 -0.08 -12.88 2.51
N SER A 106 0.94 -12.01 2.52
CA SER A 106 1.22 -11.12 3.65
C SER A 106 1.85 -9.80 3.25
N VAL A 107 1.52 -8.73 3.97
CA VAL A 107 1.99 -7.35 3.75
C VAL A 107 2.53 -6.77 5.07
N LEU A 108 3.56 -5.93 4.98
CA LEU A 108 4.04 -5.15 6.12
C LEU A 108 3.21 -3.87 6.23
N ALA A 109 2.45 -3.75 7.32
CA ALA A 109 1.57 -2.62 7.55
C ALA A 109 1.84 -1.96 8.92
N VAL A 110 1.38 -0.72 9.09
CA VAL A 110 1.37 -0.06 10.40
C VAL A 110 0.25 -0.69 11.21
N ARG A 111 0.51 -1.00 12.48
CA ARG A 111 -0.49 -1.56 13.38
C ARG A 111 -1.71 -0.64 13.44
N GLY A 112 -2.90 -1.24 13.28
CA GLY A 112 -4.17 -0.50 13.21
C GLY A 112 -4.49 0.08 11.83
N SER A 113 -3.59 0.00 10.84
CA SER A 113 -3.90 0.43 9.48
C SER A 113 -4.88 -0.52 8.79
N SER A 114 -5.84 0.07 8.06
CA SER A 114 -6.75 -0.64 7.16
C SER A 114 -6.11 -0.97 5.80
N ASN A 115 -4.90 -0.48 5.51
CA ASN A 115 -4.22 -0.71 4.23
C ASN A 115 -3.51 -2.08 4.20
N VAL A 116 -4.28 -3.17 4.29
CA VAL A 116 -3.79 -4.56 4.21
C VAL A 116 -4.22 -5.28 2.93
N TRP A 117 -4.77 -4.55 1.96
CA TRP A 117 -5.40 -5.11 0.78
C TRP A 117 -4.36 -5.63 -0.22
N SER A 118 -4.56 -6.84 -0.73
CA SER A 118 -3.98 -7.34 -1.99
C SER A 118 -5.08 -7.54 -3.02
N LYS A 119 -4.76 -7.57 -4.30
CA LYS A 119 -5.74 -8.03 -5.30
C LYS A 119 -5.82 -9.57 -5.26
N ALA A 120 -7.04 -10.12 -5.35
CA ALA A 120 -7.29 -11.55 -5.58
C ALA A 120 -7.01 -11.98 -7.02
#